data_AF-A0A971FQR0-F1
#
_entry.id   AF-A0A971FQR0-F1
#
_cell.length_a   1.000
_cell.length_b   1.000
_cell.length_c   1.000
_cell.angle_alpha   90.00
_cell.angle_beta   90.00
_cell.angle_gamma   90.00
#
_symmetry.space_group_name_H-M   'P 1'
#
loop_
_entity.id
_entity.type
_entity.pdbx_description
1 polymer ?
#
loop_
_entity_poly.entity_id
_entity_poly.type
_entity_poly.pdbx_seq_one_letter_code
_entity_poly.pdbx_strand_id
1 'polypeptide(L)'
;MNWASQINQFKPLSEDDVPLFASPGETEQAISIYNKAINNWQQDSQDIAIISLRKLASTYPRFPQPALMLGYCLASLGDMKEAFRWVNQAIDNYLPESLQATALESQKALTEWSEADNVEIKTQEGNPKPARVVSAGSGQILEKTRRHRSVRMASEREKKRLIRQGDLGDDQETFVRESFQPADLLQWVIPAAAVLIVVLLVLTFTVWIPNRNKEREIKASDSEKLA
;
A
#
# COMPACT_ATOMS: atom_id res chain seq x y z
N MET A 1 -0.82 18.30 -15.88
CA MET A 1 0.45 17.65 -15.49
C MET A 1 0.44 16.20 -15.96
N ASN A 2 1.54 15.65 -16.49
CA ASN A 2 1.62 14.24 -16.88
C ASN A 2 2.33 13.45 -15.77
N TRP A 3 1.55 12.81 -14.89
CA TRP A 3 2.06 12.05 -13.74
C TRP A 3 2.91 10.85 -14.14
N ALA A 4 2.53 10.11 -15.19
CA ALA A 4 3.28 8.97 -15.68
C ALA A 4 4.71 9.36 -16.10
N SER A 5 4.86 10.52 -16.74
CA SER A 5 6.18 11.05 -17.09
C SER A 5 7.03 11.40 -15.87
N GLN A 6 6.43 11.85 -14.77
CA GLN A 6 7.15 12.16 -13.53
C GLN A 6 7.61 10.88 -12.82
N ILE A 7 6.78 9.82 -12.85
CA ILE A 7 7.13 8.53 -12.24
C ILE A 7 8.37 7.91 -12.94
N ASN A 8 8.52 8.12 -14.25
CA ASN A 8 9.68 7.61 -15.00
C ASN A 8 11.01 8.31 -14.67
N GLN A 9 11.01 9.39 -13.89
CA GLN A 9 12.23 10.05 -13.43
C GLN A 9 12.87 9.32 -12.25
N PHE A 10 12.11 8.50 -11.52
CA PHE A 10 12.63 7.73 -10.41
C PHE A 10 13.50 6.60 -10.92
N LYS A 11 14.72 6.54 -10.39
CA LYS A 11 15.72 5.52 -10.71
C LYS A 11 15.97 4.64 -9.49
N PRO A 12 16.45 3.41 -9.70
CA PRO A 12 16.99 2.60 -8.62
C PRO A 12 18.08 3.35 -7.87
N LEU A 13 18.10 3.22 -6.55
CA LEU A 13 19.06 3.87 -5.67
C LEU A 13 20.06 2.84 -5.12
N SER A 14 21.23 3.34 -4.75
CA SER A 14 22.24 2.66 -3.94
C SER A 14 22.36 3.32 -2.57
N GLU A 15 23.10 2.72 -1.63
CA GLU A 15 23.30 3.27 -0.29
C GLU A 15 23.97 4.65 -0.31
N ASP A 16 24.83 4.90 -1.29
CA ASP A 16 25.54 6.18 -1.45
C ASP A 16 24.62 7.32 -1.91
N ASP A 17 23.45 6.99 -2.47
CA ASP A 17 22.50 7.97 -3.02
C ASP A 17 21.52 8.52 -1.97
N VAL A 18 21.51 7.94 -0.76
CA VAL A 18 20.53 8.28 0.28
C VAL A 18 21.22 8.74 1.56
N PRO A 19 20.65 9.74 2.26
CA PRO A 19 21.15 10.11 3.57
C PRO A 19 20.95 8.97 4.56
N LEU A 20 21.75 8.93 5.62
CA LEU A 20 21.58 7.96 6.70
C LEU A 20 20.24 8.20 7.43
N PHE A 21 19.27 7.31 7.22
CA PHE A 21 17.94 7.38 7.84
C PHE A 21 17.66 6.25 8.83
N ALA A 22 18.37 5.11 8.73
CA ALA A 22 18.23 3.92 9.57
C ALA A 22 19.60 3.23 9.76
N SER A 23 19.63 2.05 10.39
CA SER A 23 20.86 1.24 10.43
C SER A 23 21.26 0.77 9.02
N PRO A 24 22.53 0.40 8.76
CA PRO A 24 22.97 -0.03 7.43
C PRO A 24 22.12 -1.16 6.84
N GLY A 25 21.84 -2.21 7.62
CA GLY A 25 21.02 -3.33 7.15
C GLY A 25 19.56 -2.95 6.86
N GLU A 26 18.96 -2.06 7.66
CA GLU A 26 17.61 -1.54 7.38
C GLU A 26 17.59 -0.63 6.16
N THR A 27 18.66 0.14 5.95
CA THR A 27 18.82 1.04 4.80
C THR A 27 18.92 0.23 3.51
N GLU A 28 19.78 -0.79 3.47
CA GLU A 28 19.90 -1.73 2.35
C GLU A 28 18.55 -2.38 2.04
N GLN A 29 17.85 -2.86 3.06
CA GLN A 29 16.54 -3.48 2.90
C GLN A 29 15.51 -2.49 2.35
N ALA A 30 15.45 -1.26 2.87
CA ALA A 30 14.51 -0.24 2.42
C ALA A 30 14.77 0.16 0.96
N ILE A 31 16.03 0.31 0.57
CA ILE A 31 16.43 0.59 -0.82
C ILE A 31 16.05 -0.58 -1.73
N SER A 32 16.28 -1.82 -1.29
CA SER A 32 15.89 -3.02 -2.05
C SER A 32 14.38 -3.07 -2.31
N ILE A 33 13.56 -2.77 -1.30
CA ILE A 33 12.11 -2.70 -1.44
C ILE A 33 11.70 -1.57 -2.38
N TYR A 34 12.34 -0.40 -2.27
CA TYR A 34 12.07 0.75 -3.15
C TYR A 34 12.39 0.42 -4.61
N ASN A 35 13.56 -0.17 -4.88
CA ASN A 35 13.97 -0.57 -6.23
C ASN A 35 13.02 -1.64 -6.82
N LYS A 36 12.56 -2.59 -5.99
CA LYS A 36 11.51 -3.54 -6.40
C LYS A 36 10.19 -2.86 -6.70
N ALA A 37 9.80 -1.83 -5.94
CA ALA A 37 8.58 -1.08 -6.20
C ALA A 37 8.62 -0.35 -7.55
N ILE A 38 9.77 0.21 -7.94
CA ILE A 38 9.97 0.79 -9.29
C ILE A 38 9.74 -0.27 -10.37
N ASN A 39 10.36 -1.44 -10.23
CA ASN A 39 10.22 -2.52 -11.20
C ASN A 39 8.77 -3.02 -11.28
N ASN A 40 8.10 -3.20 -10.15
CA ASN A 40 6.71 -3.62 -10.09
C ASN A 40 5.78 -2.62 -10.77
N TRP A 41 6.04 -1.32 -10.60
CA TRP A 41 5.28 -0.27 -11.31
C TRP A 41 5.42 -0.38 -12.83
N GLN A 42 6.64 -0.65 -13.32
CA GLN A 42 6.91 -0.80 -14.75
C GLN A 42 6.34 -2.11 -15.35
N GLN A 43 6.20 -3.16 -14.53
CA GLN A 43 5.70 -4.48 -14.93
C GLN A 43 4.18 -4.65 -14.71
N ASP A 44 3.43 -3.55 -14.69
CA ASP A 44 1.97 -3.52 -14.50
C ASP A 44 1.49 -4.11 -13.15
N SER A 45 2.38 -4.22 -12.17
CA SER A 45 2.08 -4.64 -10.80
C SER A 45 1.95 -3.42 -9.88
N GLN A 46 1.09 -2.49 -10.27
CA GLN A 46 0.95 -1.16 -9.64
C GLN A 46 0.53 -1.23 -8.16
N ASP A 47 -0.39 -2.13 -7.82
CA ASP A 47 -0.87 -2.29 -6.44
C ASP A 47 0.26 -2.71 -5.49
N ILE A 48 1.12 -3.64 -5.93
CA ILE A 48 2.26 -4.13 -5.14
C ILE A 48 3.27 -3.00 -4.92
N ALA A 49 3.51 -2.18 -5.97
CA ALA A 49 4.36 -1.01 -5.87
C ALA A 49 3.80 0.00 -4.85
N ILE A 50 2.50 0.32 -4.92
CA ILE A 50 1.84 1.26 -4.01
C ILE A 50 1.89 0.77 -2.56
N ILE A 51 1.61 -0.51 -2.31
CA ILE A 51 1.69 -1.10 -0.95
C ILE A 51 3.12 -0.98 -0.40
N SER A 52 4.11 -1.31 -1.22
CA SER A 52 5.52 -1.26 -0.83
C SER A 52 5.97 0.17 -0.53
N LEU A 53 5.65 1.12 -1.41
CA LEU A 53 5.99 2.53 -1.25
C LEU A 53 5.31 3.14 -0.03
N ARG A 54 4.03 2.82 0.21
CA ARG A 54 3.27 3.28 1.39
C ARG A 54 3.88 2.79 2.69
N LYS A 55 4.28 1.51 2.73
CA LYS A 55 4.98 0.95 3.88
C LYS A 55 6.30 1.71 4.12
N LEU A 56 7.10 1.91 3.08
CA LEU A 56 8.38 2.64 3.20
C LEU A 56 8.19 4.08 3.66
N ALA A 57 7.30 4.83 3.01
CA ALA A 57 7.01 6.23 3.34
C ALA A 57 6.52 6.43 4.79
N SER A 58 5.80 5.44 5.33
CA SER A 58 5.32 5.47 6.71
C SER A 58 6.39 5.04 7.71
N THR A 59 7.21 4.05 7.35
CA THR A 59 8.23 3.47 8.24
C THR A 59 9.49 4.35 8.32
N TYR A 60 9.87 4.95 7.20
CA TYR A 60 11.09 5.76 7.08
C TYR A 60 10.76 7.17 6.53
N PRO A 61 10.16 8.08 7.32
CA PRO A 61 9.85 9.43 6.85
C PRO A 61 11.06 10.23 6.37
N ARG A 62 12.25 9.94 6.92
CA ARG A 62 13.54 10.53 6.50
C ARG A 62 14.08 9.97 5.17
N PHE A 63 13.38 9.02 4.57
CA PHE A 63 13.57 8.57 3.19
C PHE A 63 12.40 9.10 2.35
N PRO A 64 12.44 10.36 1.89
CA PRO A 64 11.29 11.03 1.29
C PRO A 64 10.95 10.58 -0.14
N GLN A 65 11.88 9.97 -0.86
CA GLN A 65 11.70 9.54 -2.26
C GLN A 65 10.52 8.55 -2.43
N PRO A 66 10.36 7.50 -1.58
CA PRO A 66 9.16 6.67 -1.58
C PRO A 66 7.84 7.43 -1.43
N ALA A 67 7.79 8.44 -0.55
CA ALA A 67 6.59 9.24 -0.33
C ALA A 67 6.25 10.07 -1.58
N LEU A 68 7.26 10.68 -2.21
CA LEU A 68 7.06 11.46 -3.43
C LEU A 68 6.56 10.57 -4.58
N MET A 69 7.21 9.42 -4.79
CA MET A 69 6.83 8.47 -5.83
C MET A 69 5.41 7.95 -5.60
N LEU A 70 5.06 7.59 -4.35
CA LEU A 70 3.71 7.19 -3.97
C LEU A 70 2.67 8.26 -4.32
N GLY A 71 2.98 9.52 -4.02
CA GLY A 71 2.13 10.65 -4.38
C GLY A 71 1.84 10.70 -5.88
N TYR A 72 2.86 10.51 -6.72
CA TYR A 72 2.68 10.52 -8.18
C TYR A 72 1.92 9.29 -8.69
N CYS A 73 2.18 8.10 -8.12
CA CYS A 73 1.41 6.89 -8.41
C CYS A 73 -0.08 7.11 -8.12
N LEU A 74 -0.42 7.64 -6.95
CA LEU A 74 -1.82 7.92 -6.57
C LEU A 74 -2.46 8.98 -7.46
N ALA A 75 -1.72 10.04 -7.80
CA ALA A 75 -2.21 11.06 -8.73
C ALA A 75 -2.47 10.48 -10.13
N SER A 76 -1.65 9.54 -10.59
CA SER A 76 -1.85 8.86 -11.87
C SER A 76 -3.09 7.96 -11.89
N LEU A 77 -3.50 7.45 -10.72
CA LEU A 77 -4.71 6.65 -10.52
C LEU A 77 -5.96 7.52 -10.22
N GLY A 78 -5.80 8.84 -10.10
CA GLY A 78 -6.89 9.78 -9.85
C GLY A 78 -7.15 10.11 -8.38
N ASP A 79 -6.40 9.51 -7.43
CA ASP A 79 -6.51 9.86 -6.01
C ASP A 79 -5.65 11.09 -5.68
N MET A 80 -6.11 12.25 -6.16
CA MET A 80 -5.40 13.52 -6.02
C MET A 80 -5.30 13.99 -4.56
N LYS A 81 -6.30 13.65 -3.73
CA LYS A 81 -6.33 14.03 -2.32
C LYS A 81 -5.25 13.31 -1.54
N GLU A 82 -5.14 12.00 -1.74
CA GLU A 82 -4.11 11.23 -1.07
C GLU A 82 -2.73 11.55 -1.65
N ALA A 83 -2.64 11.76 -2.97
CA ALA A 83 -1.42 12.21 -3.62
C ALA A 83 -0.87 13.50 -2.99
N PHE A 84 -1.72 14.51 -2.79
CA PHE A 84 -1.33 15.78 -2.17
C PHE A 84 -0.72 15.59 -0.79
N ARG A 85 -1.30 14.72 0.04
CA ARG A 85 -0.78 14.42 1.38
C ARG A 85 0.64 13.85 1.31
N TRP A 86 0.89 12.87 0.45
CA TRP A 86 2.20 12.22 0.35
C TRP A 86 3.26 13.11 -0.29
N VAL A 87 2.89 13.90 -1.30
CA VAL A 87 3.80 14.89 -1.90
C VAL A 87 4.24 15.92 -0.87
N ASN A 88 3.32 16.47 -0.06
CA ASN A 88 3.66 17.41 1.00
C ASN A 88 4.56 16.78 2.04
N GLN A 89 4.23 15.57 2.49
CA GLN A 89 5.08 14.84 3.43
C GLN A 89 6.51 14.66 2.88
N ALA A 90 6.67 14.36 1.59
CA ALA A 90 7.99 14.23 0.99
C ALA A 90 8.76 15.56 0.98
N ILE A 91 8.10 16.67 0.63
CA ILE A 91 8.69 18.01 0.62
C ILE A 91 9.18 18.42 2.01
N ASP A 92 8.39 18.13 3.05
CA ASP A 92 8.72 18.47 4.43
C ASP A 92 9.95 17.70 4.98
N ASN A 93 10.30 16.56 4.37
CA ASN A 93 11.38 15.67 4.81
C ASN A 93 12.69 15.81 4.01
N TYR A 94 12.94 16.97 3.40
CA TYR A 94 14.17 17.31 2.65
C TYR A 94 14.48 16.36 1.49
N LEU A 95 13.83 16.61 0.35
CA LEU A 95 14.10 15.93 -0.91
C LEU A 95 15.48 16.29 -1.49
N PRO A 96 16.10 15.38 -2.29
CA PRO A 96 17.23 15.72 -3.13
C PRO A 96 16.92 16.90 -4.05
N GLU A 97 17.91 17.76 -4.30
CA GLU A 97 17.77 18.96 -5.14
C GLU A 97 17.20 18.64 -6.53
N SER A 98 17.60 17.50 -7.10
CA SER A 98 17.12 17.02 -8.40
C SER A 98 15.60 16.77 -8.46
N LEU A 99 14.96 16.51 -7.31
CA LEU A 99 13.52 16.22 -7.22
C LEU A 99 12.72 17.39 -6.65
N GLN A 100 13.38 18.36 -6.00
CA GLN A 100 12.71 19.41 -5.25
C GLN A 100 11.90 20.36 -6.15
N ALA A 101 12.45 20.76 -7.30
CA ALA A 101 11.75 21.64 -8.24
C ALA A 101 10.45 20.99 -8.76
N THR A 102 10.54 19.73 -9.18
CA THR A 102 9.41 18.93 -9.66
C THR A 102 8.37 18.66 -8.57
N ALA A 103 8.81 18.42 -7.33
CA ALA A 103 7.94 18.23 -6.18
C ALA A 103 7.12 19.49 -5.86
N LEU A 104 7.74 20.68 -5.96
CA LEU A 104 7.04 21.94 -5.76
C LEU A 104 6.04 22.25 -6.88
N GLU A 105 6.38 21.94 -8.13
CA GLU A 105 5.45 22.06 -9.26
C GLU A 105 4.23 21.14 -9.09
N SER A 106 4.46 19.88 -8.71
CA SER A 106 3.39 18.93 -8.46
C SER A 106 2.51 19.33 -7.27
N GLN A 107 3.08 19.87 -6.20
CA GLN A 107 2.31 20.43 -5.08
C GLN A 107 1.36 21.54 -5.55
N LYS A 108 1.85 22.47 -6.38
CA LYS A 108 1.01 23.55 -6.94
C LYS A 108 -0.13 22.99 -7.78
N ALA A 109 0.18 22.06 -8.69
CA ALA A 109 -0.84 21.41 -9.53
C ALA A 109 -1.92 20.67 -8.72
N LEU A 110 -1.53 19.99 -7.63
CA LEU A 110 -2.48 19.30 -6.74
C LEU A 110 -3.31 20.29 -5.90
N THR A 111 -2.72 21.43 -5.52
CA THR A 111 -3.44 22.50 -4.82
C THR A 111 -4.51 23.12 -5.72
N GLU A 112 -4.14 23.47 -6.96
CA GLU A 112 -5.08 24.00 -7.96
C GLU A 112 -6.24 23.04 -8.24
N TRP A 113 -5.96 21.73 -8.33
CA TRP A 113 -7.00 20.71 -8.44
C TRP A 113 -7.96 20.74 -7.24
N SER A 114 -7.42 20.83 -6.02
CA SER A 114 -8.24 20.84 -4.79
C SER A 114 -9.11 22.10 -4.67
N GLU A 115 -8.62 23.23 -5.18
CA GLU A 115 -9.37 24.49 -5.20
C GLU A 115 -10.48 24.46 -6.25
N ALA A 116 -10.20 23.90 -7.44
CA ALA A 116 -11.18 23.72 -8.49
C ALA A 116 -12.35 22.80 -8.05
N ASP A 117 -12.04 21.67 -7.42
CA ASP A 117 -13.04 20.74 -6.87
C ASP A 117 -13.93 21.44 -5.81
N ASN A 118 -13.33 22.25 -4.93
CA ASN A 118 -14.09 23.02 -3.95
C ASN A 118 -14.98 24.12 -4.55
N VAL A 119 -14.57 24.73 -5.67
CA VAL A 119 -15.37 25.75 -6.38
C VAL A 119 -16.57 25.10 -7.07
N GLU A 120 -16.39 23.92 -7.67
CA GLU A 120 -17.48 23.19 -8.32
C GLU A 120 -18.57 22.79 -7.31
N ILE A 121 -18.17 22.28 -6.14
CA ILE A 121 -19.10 21.92 -5.05
C ILE A 121 -19.91 23.14 -4.56
N LYS A 122 -19.25 24.29 -4.36
CA LYS A 122 -19.93 25.53 -3.92
C LYS A 122 -20.89 26.09 -4.98
N THR A 123 -20.61 25.86 -6.26
CA THR A 123 -21.45 26.37 -7.36
C THR A 123 -22.71 25.51 -7.53
N GLN A 124 -22.65 24.21 -7.22
CA GLN A 124 -23.79 23.31 -7.26
C GLN A 124 -24.75 23.45 -6.04
N GLU A 125 -24.27 23.90 -4.88
CA GLU A 125 -25.11 24.22 -3.72
C GLU A 125 -25.96 25.50 -3.89
N GLY A 126 -25.73 26.28 -4.96
CA GLY A 126 -26.37 27.58 -5.19
C GLY A 126 -27.75 27.57 -5.86
N ASN A 127 -28.33 26.41 -6.21
CA ASN A 127 -29.64 26.36 -6.88
C ASN A 127 -30.73 25.70 -6.02
N PRO A 128 -31.36 26.43 -5.08
CA PRO A 128 -32.57 25.94 -4.44
C PRO A 128 -33.70 25.96 -5.48
N LYS A 129 -34.18 24.76 -5.87
CA LYS A 129 -35.48 24.61 -6.54
C LYS A 129 -36.52 25.45 -5.78
N PRO A 130 -37.40 26.21 -6.47
CA PRO A 130 -38.33 27.10 -5.78
C PRO A 130 -39.31 26.27 -4.97
N ALA A 131 -39.13 26.28 -3.64
CA ALA A 131 -40.13 25.79 -2.71
C ALA A 131 -41.33 26.73 -2.78
N ARG A 132 -42.48 26.16 -3.16
CA ARG A 132 -43.78 26.81 -3.26
C ARG A 132 -44.10 27.53 -1.94
N VAL A 133 -44.08 28.86 -1.97
CA VAL A 133 -44.40 29.72 -0.82
C VAL A 133 -45.90 29.64 -0.56
N VAL A 134 -46.28 29.24 0.65
CA VAL A 134 -47.64 29.40 1.18
C VAL A 134 -47.59 30.25 2.45
N SER A 135 -48.38 31.32 2.41
CA SER A 135 -48.99 32.09 3.51
C SER A 135 -48.15 33.08 4.32
N ALA A 136 -48.31 34.35 3.94
CA ALA A 136 -48.94 35.45 4.69
C ALA A 136 -48.63 35.66 6.20
N GLY A 137 -48.32 36.93 6.52
CA GLY A 137 -48.51 37.48 7.87
C GLY A 137 -47.54 38.60 8.22
N SER A 138 -47.78 39.82 7.71
CA SER A 138 -47.09 41.04 8.14
C SER A 138 -47.38 41.35 9.60
N GLY A 139 -46.33 41.64 10.37
CA GLY A 139 -46.42 42.18 11.73
C GLY A 139 -45.09 42.79 12.13
N GLN A 140 -44.95 44.10 11.95
CA GLN A 140 -43.88 44.90 12.53
C GLN A 140 -44.04 44.91 14.05
N ILE A 141 -42.94 44.73 14.80
CA ILE A 141 -42.61 45.38 16.09
C ILE A 141 -41.13 45.11 16.42
N LEU A 142 -40.45 46.20 16.80
CA LEU A 142 -39.19 46.38 17.54
C LEU A 142 -38.40 45.14 18.02
N GLU A 143 -37.08 45.13 17.85
CA GLU A 143 -36.10 45.72 18.79
C GLU A 143 -34.69 45.13 18.61
N LYS A 144 -33.69 45.93 18.98
CA LYS A 144 -32.25 45.74 18.78
C LYS A 144 -31.68 44.76 19.81
N THR A 145 -31.32 43.52 19.45
CA THR A 145 -30.43 42.68 20.29
C THR A 145 -29.54 41.74 19.48
N ARG A 146 -28.24 41.74 19.83
CA ARG A 146 -27.23 40.73 19.45
C ARG A 146 -27.82 39.32 19.53
N ARG A 147 -27.72 38.53 18.45
CA ARG A 147 -27.85 37.07 18.54
C ARG A 147 -26.47 36.45 18.67
N HIS A 148 -26.07 36.22 19.91
CA HIS A 148 -25.15 35.14 20.24
C HIS A 148 -25.88 33.83 19.88
N ARG A 149 -25.44 33.15 18.82
CA ARG A 149 -25.96 31.82 18.47
C ARG A 149 -25.50 30.86 19.57
N SER A 150 -26.36 30.61 20.54
CA SER A 150 -26.11 29.60 21.58
C SER A 150 -25.94 28.25 20.91
N VAL A 151 -24.70 27.76 20.87
CA VAL A 151 -24.39 26.38 20.56
C VAL A 151 -25.09 25.55 21.64
N ARG A 152 -26.17 24.84 21.25
CA ARG A 152 -26.71 23.78 22.10
C ARG A 152 -25.67 22.67 22.10
N MET A 153 -24.85 22.64 23.16
CA MET A 153 -23.99 21.51 23.47
C MET A 153 -24.89 20.26 23.52
N ALA A 154 -24.49 19.20 22.83
CA ALA A 154 -25.16 17.90 22.90
C ALA A 154 -25.38 17.55 24.38
N SER A 155 -26.58 17.04 24.69
CA SER A 155 -26.95 16.76 26.08
C SER A 155 -25.92 15.81 26.71
N GLU A 156 -25.62 15.97 28.00
CA GLU A 156 -24.76 15.04 28.77
C GLU A 156 -25.17 13.56 28.56
N ARG A 157 -26.45 13.31 28.25
CA ARG A 157 -26.98 11.97 27.90
C ARG A 157 -26.57 11.48 26.51
N GLU A 158 -26.45 12.38 25.53
CA GLU A 158 -25.95 12.07 24.18
C GLU A 158 -24.43 11.85 24.20
N LYS A 159 -23.70 12.66 24.97
CA LYS A 159 -22.25 12.51 25.14
C LYS A 159 -21.87 11.14 25.74
N LYS A 160 -22.68 10.63 26.68
CA LYS A 160 -22.50 9.30 27.30
C LYS A 160 -22.86 8.14 26.36
N ARG A 161 -23.75 8.35 25.37
CA ARG A 161 -24.00 7.34 24.31
C ARG A 161 -22.86 7.26 23.31
N LEU A 162 -22.24 8.39 22.97
CA LEU A 162 -21.09 8.42 22.08
C LEU A 162 -19.84 7.78 22.71
N ILE A 163 -19.62 8.01 24.01
CA ILE A 163 -18.52 7.34 24.73
C ILE A 163 -18.75 5.82 24.82
N ARG A 164 -20.00 5.36 24.96
CA ARG A 164 -20.31 3.92 24.99
C ARG A 164 -20.23 3.25 23.62
N GLN A 165 -20.34 4.03 22.54
CA GLN A 165 -20.21 3.53 21.17
C GLN A 165 -18.76 3.61 20.64
N GLY A 166 -17.92 4.46 21.24
CA GLY A 166 -16.48 4.53 20.95
C GLY A 166 -15.61 3.54 21.72
N ASP A 167 -16.14 2.91 22.77
CA ASP A 167 -15.44 1.95 23.64
C ASP A 167 -15.77 0.47 23.31
N LEU A 168 -16.42 0.24 22.16
CA LEU A 168 -16.51 -1.06 21.49
C LEU A 168 -15.82 -0.97 20.12
N GLY A 169 -14.77 -0.15 20.05
CA GLY A 169 -13.83 -0.11 18.95
C GLY A 169 -12.94 -1.33 19.03
N ASP A 170 -13.50 -2.47 18.65
CA ASP A 170 -12.85 -3.58 17.95
C ASP A 170 -11.34 -3.64 18.18
N ASP A 171 -10.95 -4.12 19.36
CA ASP A 171 -9.66 -4.72 19.67
C ASP A 171 -9.48 -6.03 18.88
N GLN A 172 -9.81 -5.99 17.60
CA GLN A 172 -9.09 -6.73 16.58
C GLN A 172 -7.67 -6.15 16.53
N GLU A 173 -6.86 -6.57 17.51
CA GLU A 173 -5.56 -7.07 17.16
C GLU A 173 -5.73 -7.83 15.84
N THR A 174 -5.17 -7.28 14.77
CA THR A 174 -5.01 -7.96 13.50
C THR A 174 -4.04 -9.12 13.75
N PHE A 175 -4.54 -10.14 14.44
CA PHE A 175 -4.11 -11.50 14.30
C PHE A 175 -4.46 -11.85 12.86
N VAL A 176 -3.52 -11.52 11.97
CA VAL A 176 -3.47 -12.08 10.63
C VAL A 176 -3.40 -13.58 10.87
N ARG A 177 -4.57 -14.24 10.86
CA ARG A 177 -4.61 -15.62 10.45
C ARG A 177 -3.95 -15.59 9.09
N GLU A 178 -2.73 -16.10 9.01
CA GLU A 178 -2.16 -16.60 7.77
C GLU A 178 -3.14 -17.68 7.26
N SER A 179 -4.22 -17.25 6.63
CA SER A 179 -4.93 -18.09 5.70
C SER A 179 -3.97 -18.22 4.53
N PHE A 180 -3.06 -19.20 4.64
CA PHE A 180 -2.26 -19.67 3.53
C PHE A 180 -3.24 -19.94 2.39
N GLN A 181 -3.33 -19.00 1.44
CA GLN A 181 -4.03 -19.21 0.19
C GLN A 181 -3.30 -20.36 -0.50
N PRO A 182 -3.97 -21.49 -0.79
CA PRO A 182 -3.31 -22.68 -1.29
C PRO A 182 -2.65 -22.48 -2.67
N ALA A 183 -2.89 -21.34 -3.31
CA ALA A 183 -2.30 -20.96 -4.60
C ALA A 183 -0.82 -20.54 -4.50
N ASP A 184 -0.40 -19.88 -3.41
CA ASP A 184 0.99 -19.40 -3.27
C ASP A 184 1.96 -20.51 -2.85
N LEU A 185 1.47 -21.48 -2.08
CA LEU A 185 2.21 -22.71 -1.76
C LEU A 185 2.42 -23.56 -3.02
N LEU A 186 1.45 -23.60 -3.92
CA LEU A 186 1.51 -24.41 -5.13
C LEU A 186 2.68 -24.01 -6.05
N GLN A 187 3.02 -22.72 -6.11
CA GLN A 187 4.11 -22.22 -6.96
C GLN A 187 5.50 -22.73 -6.54
N TRP A 188 5.70 -22.99 -5.24
CA TRP A 188 6.96 -23.53 -4.71
C TRP A 188 6.92 -25.05 -4.52
N VAL A 189 5.74 -25.63 -4.25
CA VAL A 189 5.57 -27.07 -4.06
C VAL A 189 5.79 -27.85 -5.35
N ILE A 190 5.35 -27.33 -6.51
CA ILE A 190 5.55 -27.99 -7.80
C ILE A 190 7.04 -28.20 -8.15
N PRO A 191 7.91 -27.16 -8.14
CA PRO A 191 9.33 -27.36 -8.44
C PRO A 191 10.04 -28.18 -7.36
N ALA A 192 9.69 -28.01 -6.08
CA ALA A 192 10.28 -28.79 -5.00
C ALA A 192 9.96 -30.29 -5.11
N ALA A 193 8.71 -30.63 -5.44
CA ALA A 193 8.28 -32.01 -5.67
C ALA A 193 8.97 -32.63 -6.89
N ALA A 194 9.15 -31.87 -7.98
CA ALA A 194 9.87 -32.33 -9.16
C ALA A 194 11.34 -32.68 -8.85
N VAL A 195 12.02 -31.82 -8.10
CA VAL A 195 13.41 -32.09 -7.66
C VAL A 195 13.47 -33.33 -6.76
N LEU A 196 12.53 -33.47 -5.83
CA LEU A 196 12.49 -34.61 -4.91
C LEU A 196 12.26 -35.93 -5.66
N ILE A 197 11.40 -35.95 -6.67
CA ILE A 197 11.17 -37.12 -7.53
C ILE A 197 12.44 -37.49 -8.31
N VAL A 198 13.16 -36.51 -8.86
CA VAL A 198 14.42 -36.75 -9.57
C VAL A 198 15.48 -37.33 -8.63
N VAL A 199 15.60 -36.81 -7.41
CA VAL A 199 16.54 -37.33 -6.40
C VAL A 199 16.18 -38.78 -6.02
N LEU A 200 14.89 -39.09 -5.82
CA LEU A 200 14.45 -40.45 -5.55
C LEU A 200 14.73 -41.41 -6.72
N LEU A 201 14.54 -40.97 -7.96
CA LEU A 201 14.89 -41.77 -9.14
C LEU A 201 16.39 -42.06 -9.22
N VAL A 202 17.25 -41.07 -8.94
CA VAL A 202 18.70 -41.28 -8.90
C VAL A 202 19.10 -42.23 -7.78
N LEU A 203 18.50 -42.11 -6.60
CA LEU A 203 18.78 -43.01 -5.46
C LEU A 203 18.32 -44.45 -5.73
N THR A 204 17.14 -44.64 -6.30
CA THR A 204 16.66 -45.99 -6.67
C THR A 204 17.55 -46.61 -7.74
N PHE A 205 18.01 -45.84 -8.72
CA PHE A 205 18.90 -46.33 -9.76
C PHE A 205 20.30 -46.72 -9.22
N THR A 206 20.85 -45.92 -8.31
CA THR A 206 22.21 -46.11 -7.79
C THR A 206 22.30 -47.14 -6.66
N VAL A 207 21.28 -47.25 -5.81
CA VAL A 207 21.31 -48.12 -4.63
C VAL A 207 20.54 -49.42 -4.87
N TRP A 208 19.36 -49.33 -5.48
CA TRP A 208 18.41 -50.44 -5.47
C TRP A 208 18.58 -51.39 -6.66
N ILE A 209 18.88 -50.88 -7.85
CA ILE A 209 19.18 -51.70 -9.04
C ILE A 209 20.41 -52.61 -8.83
N PRO A 210 21.57 -52.11 -8.38
CA PRO A 210 22.73 -52.98 -8.18
C PRO A 210 22.54 -53.98 -7.02
N ASN A 211 21.76 -53.63 -5.99
CA ASN A 211 21.49 -54.55 -4.88
C ASN A 211 20.58 -55.73 -5.30
N ARG A 212 19.57 -55.48 -6.14
CA ARG A 212 18.70 -56.54 -6.68
C ARG A 212 19.42 -57.50 -7.62
N ASN A 213 20.42 -57.03 -8.36
CA ASN A 213 21.24 -57.91 -9.19
C ASN A 213 22.11 -58.85 -8.33
N LYS A 214 22.68 -58.35 -7.22
CA LYS A 214 23.44 -59.20 -6.28
C LYS A 214 22.58 -60.26 -5.62
N GLU A 215 21.35 -59.94 -5.21
CA GLU A 215 20.44 -60.94 -4.61
C GLU A 215 20.02 -62.05 -5.60
N ARG A 216 19.93 -61.73 -6.91
CA ARG A 216 19.63 -62.71 -7.95
C ARG A 216 20.82 -63.65 -8.21
N GLU A 217 22.04 -63.13 -8.20
CA GLU A 217 23.25 -63.95 -8.34
C GLU A 217 23.44 -64.91 -7.16
N ILE A 218 23.16 -64.46 -5.93
CA ILE A 218 23.28 -65.32 -4.74
C ILE A 218 22.25 -66.47 -4.77
N LYS A 219 21.00 -66.20 -5.15
CA LYS A 219 19.97 -67.25 -5.26
C LYS A 219 20.26 -68.25 -6.40
N ALA A 220 20.82 -67.79 -7.52
CA ALA A 220 21.22 -68.68 -8.61
C ALA A 220 22.37 -69.61 -8.19
N SER A 221 23.36 -69.08 -7.46
CA SER A 221 24.49 -69.89 -6.95
C SER A 221 24.08 -70.95 -5.92
N ASP A 222 23.11 -70.64 -5.05
CA ASP A 222 22.61 -71.62 -4.07
C ASP A 222 21.75 -72.73 -4.72
N SER A 223 21.05 -72.43 -5.82
CA SER A 223 20.29 -73.45 -6.56
C SER A 223 21.17 -74.43 -7.35
N GLU A 224 22.36 -74.02 -7.79
CA GLU A 224 23.33 -74.91 -8.43
C GLU A 224 24.09 -75.81 -7.44
N LYS A 225 24.13 -75.47 -6.15
CA LYS A 225 24.79 -76.29 -5.12
C LYS A 225 23.89 -77.36 -4.50
N LEU A 226 22.58 -77.32 -4.80
CA LEU A 226 21.57 -78.25 -4.28
C LEU A 226 21.05 -79.24 -5.34
N ALA A 227 21.55 -79.16 -6.57
CA ALA A 227 21.31 -80.11 -7.67
C ALA A 227 22.53 -81.01 -7.86
#